data_AF-A0A061RU02-F1
#
_entry.id   AF-A0A061RU02-F1
#
_cell.length_a   1.000
_cell.length_b   1.000
_cell.length_c   1.000
_cell.angle_alpha   90.00
_cell.angle_beta   90.00
_cell.angle_gamma   90.00
#
_symmetry.space_group_name_H-M   'P 1'
#
loop_
_entity.id
_entity.type
_entity.pdbx_description
1 polymer ?
#
loop_
_entity_poly.entity_id
_entity_poly.type
_entity_poly.pdbx_seq_one_letter_code
_entity_poly.pdbx_strand_id
1 'polypeptide(L)'
;MGPQLAIHSVIQKASRSDQIVCKAICRAVEGTIDPHNSLRLQAWDIVEGIAGAEKTALEWSALLNIHHFQVKAENELNALEESFQTGHTNVQATKHAHSAWRSLTCRAIKEATHTPLGLDVFALARNCIYEGCRVMFQMPPGEGMTEHKQRVLVTASGVQHLNDAAYCLERCLSMQHGKKGGLGDFDTFPSAHKYALAMLKWFKWYLCAIDQEALIRHEMAPSEQNERVPCHGPSEVCRDLLAVLSVVMSSSVNPELMTAGLPAAVALARLLNSEGSPESMPGLQAIKSNGPYGHRKTLFVPSQPRNFKDQKNHVLVSHVELGDAKARQIGAEHLKAAIALLSKNSQPLVMQTASSPQDLGGSTTAWEAVWLYKSMTIN
;
A
#
# COMPACT_ATOMS: atom_id res chain seq x y z
N MET A 1 0.08 -25.04 16.23
CA MET A 1 -0.13 -23.81 17.03
C MET A 1 0.54 -22.67 16.31
N GLY A 2 -0.17 -21.60 15.98
CA GLY A 2 0.39 -20.49 15.19
C GLY A 2 1.47 -19.70 15.95
N PRO A 3 2.49 -19.15 15.28
CA PRO A 3 3.55 -18.33 15.90
C PRO A 3 3.01 -17.14 16.72
N GLN A 4 1.91 -16.53 16.27
CA GLN A 4 1.25 -15.44 16.99
C GLN A 4 0.73 -15.88 18.37
N LEU A 5 0.10 -17.06 18.49
CA LEU A 5 -0.39 -17.57 19.78
C LEU A 5 0.75 -17.83 20.78
N ALA A 6 1.92 -18.25 20.28
CA ALA A 6 3.11 -18.44 21.12
C ALA A 6 3.69 -17.10 21.61
N ILE A 7 3.80 -16.10 20.71
CA ILE A 7 4.27 -14.75 21.08
C ILE A 7 3.29 -14.09 22.06
N HIS A 8 1.98 -14.19 21.83
CA HIS A 8 0.96 -13.71 22.75
C HIS A 8 1.09 -14.34 24.14
N SER A 9 1.29 -15.66 24.21
CA SER A 9 1.47 -16.37 25.48
C SER A 9 2.74 -15.94 26.23
N VAL A 10 3.83 -15.64 25.52
CA VAL A 10 5.08 -15.13 26.12
C VAL A 10 4.88 -13.71 26.63
N ILE A 11 4.26 -12.83 25.83
CA ILE A 11 3.99 -11.44 26.21
C ILE A 11 3.09 -11.38 27.45
N GLN A 12 2.05 -12.22 27.53
CA GLN A 12 1.15 -12.28 28.70
C GLN A 12 1.87 -12.58 30.03
N LYS A 13 3.04 -13.20 29.99
CA LYS A 13 3.85 -13.51 31.19
C LYS A 13 4.80 -12.38 31.59
N ALA A 14 4.97 -11.36 30.75
CA ALA A 14 5.86 -10.23 31.00
C ALA A 14 5.22 -9.17 31.92
N SER A 15 6.01 -8.22 32.42
CA SER A 15 5.49 -7.09 33.19
C SER A 15 4.54 -6.22 32.34
N ARG A 16 3.65 -5.43 32.96
CA ARG A 16 2.71 -4.57 32.22
C ARG A 16 3.43 -3.57 31.28
N SER A 17 4.58 -3.05 31.71
CA SER A 17 5.38 -2.13 30.90
C SER A 17 5.98 -2.85 29.68
N ASP A 18 6.57 -4.04 29.89
CA ASP A 18 7.17 -4.83 28.82
C ASP A 18 6.10 -5.32 27.82
N GLN A 19 4.90 -5.65 28.30
CA GLN A 19 3.78 -6.00 27.44
C GLN A 19 3.45 -4.90 26.43
N ILE A 20 3.43 -3.64 26.88
CA ILE A 20 3.14 -2.48 26.02
C ILE A 20 4.23 -2.33 24.98
N VAL A 21 5.50 -2.38 25.40
CA VAL A 21 6.65 -2.26 24.49
C VAL A 21 6.65 -3.39 23.47
N CYS A 22 6.52 -4.66 23.90
CA CYS A 22 6.50 -5.81 22.99
C CYS A 22 5.34 -5.74 21.99
N LYS A 23 4.13 -5.38 22.43
CA LYS A 23 2.98 -5.20 21.53
C LYS A 23 3.24 -4.07 20.53
N ALA A 24 3.81 -2.95 20.97
CA ALA A 24 4.13 -1.83 20.09
C ALA A 24 5.18 -2.20 19.03
N ILE A 25 6.22 -2.96 19.40
CA ILE A 25 7.21 -3.50 18.47
C ILE A 25 6.56 -4.47 17.48
N CYS A 26 5.73 -5.40 17.96
CA CYS A 26 5.02 -6.34 17.09
C CYS A 26 4.11 -5.60 16.10
N ARG A 27 3.38 -4.57 16.57
CA ARG A 27 2.56 -3.71 15.72
C ARG A 27 3.39 -2.98 14.67
N ALA A 28 4.54 -2.42 15.03
CA ALA A 28 5.42 -1.73 14.10
C ALA A 28 5.95 -2.68 13.01
N VAL A 29 6.44 -3.86 13.41
CA VAL A 29 6.92 -4.91 12.48
C VAL A 29 5.80 -5.37 11.56
N GLU A 30 4.65 -5.77 12.11
CA GLU A 30 3.53 -6.22 11.29
C GLU A 30 2.99 -5.09 10.41
N GLY A 31 3.05 -3.83 10.87
CA GLY A 31 2.68 -2.65 10.10
C GLY A 31 3.53 -2.41 8.85
N THR A 32 4.76 -2.92 8.81
CA THR A 32 5.58 -2.89 7.59
C THR A 32 5.12 -3.90 6.54
N ILE A 33 4.36 -4.92 6.96
CA ILE A 33 3.84 -5.99 6.11
C ILE A 33 2.40 -5.69 5.69
N ASP A 34 1.55 -5.38 6.66
CA ASP A 34 0.11 -5.20 6.48
C ASP A 34 -0.38 -3.81 6.93
N PRO A 35 -1.47 -3.29 6.33
CA PRO A 35 -2.04 -1.99 6.69
C PRO A 35 -2.64 -1.98 8.10
N HIS A 36 -2.84 -0.78 8.64
CA HIS A 36 -3.26 -0.56 10.04
C HIS A 36 -4.59 -1.23 10.40
N ASN A 37 -5.49 -1.38 9.43
CA ASN A 37 -6.80 -1.97 9.61
C ASN A 37 -6.83 -3.51 9.47
N SER A 38 -5.68 -4.16 9.25
CA SER A 38 -5.60 -5.62 9.17
C SER A 38 -5.83 -6.30 10.53
N LEU A 39 -6.42 -7.49 10.51
CA LEU A 39 -6.64 -8.31 11.72
C LEU A 39 -5.33 -8.60 12.47
N ARG A 40 -4.22 -8.71 11.73
CA ARG A 40 -2.87 -8.87 12.28
C ARG A 40 -2.48 -7.70 13.17
N LEU A 41 -2.58 -6.46 12.68
CA LEU A 41 -2.27 -5.29 13.49
C LEU A 41 -3.27 -5.08 14.63
N GLN A 42 -4.54 -5.42 14.44
CA GLN A 42 -5.57 -5.33 15.47
C GLN A 42 -5.31 -6.30 16.65
N ALA A 43 -4.69 -7.46 16.41
CA ALA A 43 -4.32 -8.40 17.48
C ALA A 43 -3.34 -7.80 18.49
N TRP A 44 -2.55 -6.81 18.08
CA TRP A 44 -1.59 -6.09 18.92
C TRP A 44 -2.17 -4.82 19.52
N ASP A 45 -3.47 -4.76 19.77
CA ASP A 45 -4.06 -3.57 20.39
C ASP A 45 -3.42 -3.26 21.76
N ILE A 46 -3.09 -1.98 21.94
CA ILE A 46 -2.34 -1.44 23.07
C ILE A 46 -3.22 -0.55 23.98
N VAL A 47 -4.50 -0.33 23.64
CA VAL A 47 -5.42 0.59 24.32
C VAL A 47 -5.54 0.32 25.84
N GLU A 48 -5.57 -0.94 26.28
CA GLU A 48 -5.71 -1.29 27.71
C GLU A 48 -4.43 -1.07 28.56
N GLY A 49 -3.29 -0.76 27.92
CA GLY A 49 -1.98 -0.66 28.58
C GLY A 49 -1.57 0.77 28.98
N ILE A 50 -2.01 1.78 28.23
CA ILE A 50 -1.38 3.12 28.22
C ILE A 50 -1.57 3.89 29.54
N ALA A 51 -2.71 3.71 30.22
CA ALA A 51 -3.04 4.46 31.43
C ALA A 51 -2.23 4.03 32.68
N GLY A 52 -1.44 2.95 32.60
CA GLY A 52 -0.75 2.36 33.76
C GLY A 52 0.76 2.19 33.61
N ALA A 53 1.39 2.76 32.58
CA ALA A 53 2.84 2.67 32.39
C ALA A 53 3.57 3.77 33.20
N GLU A 54 4.31 3.37 34.24
CA GLU A 54 5.20 4.28 34.98
C GLU A 54 6.43 4.68 34.14
N LYS A 55 7.12 5.73 34.58
CA LYS A 55 8.04 6.65 33.86
C LYS A 55 9.23 6.08 33.05
N THR A 56 9.36 4.78 32.82
CA THR A 56 10.23 4.21 31.77
C THR A 56 9.58 4.20 30.37
N ALA A 57 8.34 4.69 30.26
CA ALA A 57 7.59 4.88 29.02
C ALA A 57 8.06 6.06 28.12
N LEU A 58 9.09 6.83 28.51
CA LEU A 58 9.51 8.03 27.77
C LEU A 58 10.16 7.71 26.41
N GLU A 59 11.04 6.71 26.32
CA GLU A 59 11.72 6.33 25.07
C GLU A 59 10.76 5.68 24.06
N TRP A 60 9.70 5.04 24.54
CA TRP A 60 8.65 4.43 23.71
C TRP A 60 7.37 5.29 23.64
N SER A 61 7.37 6.49 24.22
CA SER A 61 6.24 7.43 24.17
C SER A 61 5.91 7.85 22.74
N ALA A 62 6.93 7.91 21.87
CA ALA A 62 6.75 8.14 20.44
C ALA A 62 5.87 7.07 19.79
N LEU A 63 6.05 5.78 20.13
CA LEU A 63 5.19 4.70 19.62
C LEU A 63 3.74 4.83 20.11
N LEU A 64 3.55 5.22 21.37
CA LEU A 64 2.23 5.46 21.92
C LEU A 64 1.53 6.63 21.22
N ASN A 65 2.26 7.72 20.96
CA ASN A 65 1.76 8.87 20.22
C ASN A 65 1.41 8.49 18.77
N ILE A 66 2.26 7.71 18.08
CA ILE A 66 1.97 7.19 16.73
C ILE A 66 0.65 6.43 16.74
N HIS A 67 0.50 5.46 17.63
CA HIS A 67 -0.72 4.66 17.71
C HIS A 67 -1.95 5.52 18.00
N HIS A 68 -1.86 6.44 18.96
CA HIS A 68 -2.95 7.37 19.28
C HIS A 68 -3.36 8.22 18.08
N PHE A 69 -2.40 8.74 17.32
CA PHE A 69 -2.70 9.50 16.10
C PHE A 69 -3.31 8.62 15.01
N GLN A 70 -2.83 7.38 14.84
CA GLN A 70 -3.40 6.45 13.87
C GLN A 70 -4.83 6.05 14.21
N VAL A 71 -5.15 5.75 15.48
CA VAL A 71 -6.52 5.45 15.93
C VAL A 71 -7.45 6.63 15.68
N LYS A 72 -7.00 7.85 15.98
CA LYS A 72 -7.78 9.05 15.67
C LYS A 72 -7.97 9.24 14.17
N ALA A 73 -6.93 9.02 13.37
CA ALA A 73 -7.04 9.09 11.91
C ALA A 73 -8.04 8.05 11.37
N GLU A 74 -8.04 6.83 11.90
CA GLU A 74 -9.01 5.78 11.53
C GLU A 74 -10.45 6.21 11.85
N ASN A 75 -10.68 6.89 12.97
CA ASN A 75 -12.00 7.43 13.29
C ASN A 75 -12.47 8.49 12.28
N GLU A 76 -11.57 9.33 11.80
CA GLU A 76 -11.88 10.29 10.72
C GLU A 76 -12.17 9.57 9.38
N LEU A 77 -11.48 8.45 9.08
CA LEU A 77 -11.79 7.62 7.90
C LEU A 77 -13.20 7.03 7.97
N ASN A 78 -13.60 6.52 9.15
CA ASN A 78 -14.95 6.01 9.35
C ASN A 78 -16.02 7.11 9.12
N ALA A 79 -15.72 8.36 9.46
CA ALA A 79 -16.60 9.51 9.18
C ALA A 79 -16.66 9.87 7.68
N LEU A 80 -15.58 9.59 6.92
CA LEU A 80 -15.54 9.78 5.46
C LEU A 80 -16.20 8.63 4.68
N GLU A 81 -16.49 7.50 5.33
CA GLU A 81 -16.93 6.29 4.63
C GLU A 81 -18.28 6.47 3.91
N GLU A 82 -19.24 7.16 4.54
CA GLU A 82 -20.53 7.48 3.93
C GLU A 82 -20.38 8.40 2.70
N SER A 83 -19.44 9.36 2.77
CA SER A 83 -19.07 10.24 1.66
C SER A 83 -18.50 9.46 0.48
N PHE A 84 -17.71 8.41 0.74
CA PHE A 84 -17.11 7.59 -0.30
C PHE A 84 -18.12 6.69 -1.01
N GLN A 85 -19.26 6.41 -0.38
CA GLN A 85 -20.28 5.48 -0.87
C GLN A 85 -21.40 6.17 -1.64
N THR A 86 -21.89 7.31 -1.14
CA THR A 86 -23.12 7.92 -1.64
C THR A 86 -22.89 9.09 -2.60
N GLY A 87 -21.68 9.67 -2.58
CA GLY A 87 -21.39 10.94 -3.27
C GLY A 87 -22.16 12.15 -2.71
N HIS A 88 -23.04 11.93 -1.73
CA HIS A 88 -23.77 12.95 -1.00
C HIS A 88 -23.00 13.28 0.27
N THR A 89 -22.60 14.53 0.40
CA THR A 89 -21.71 14.94 1.49
C THR A 89 -22.17 16.21 2.15
N ASN A 90 -22.18 16.20 3.48
CA ASN A 90 -21.96 17.43 4.22
C ASN A 90 -20.53 17.90 3.90
N VAL A 91 -20.42 18.89 3.00
CA VAL A 91 -19.15 19.39 2.46
C VAL A 91 -18.22 19.88 3.58
N GLN A 92 -18.76 20.50 4.63
CA GLN A 92 -17.96 21.01 5.74
C GLN A 92 -17.42 19.88 6.61
N ALA A 93 -18.25 18.89 6.96
CA ALA A 93 -17.82 17.73 7.75
C ALA A 93 -16.75 16.91 7.00
N THR A 94 -16.95 16.70 5.69
CA THR A 94 -16.03 15.97 4.82
C THR A 94 -14.68 16.68 4.72
N LYS A 95 -14.69 18.01 4.52
CA LYS A 95 -13.46 18.82 4.49
C LYS A 95 -12.72 18.80 5.82
N HIS A 96 -13.46 18.84 6.94
CA HIS A 96 -12.87 18.72 8.27
C HIS A 96 -12.19 17.36 8.47
N ALA A 97 -12.89 16.27 8.15
CA ALA A 97 -12.37 14.91 8.32
C ALA A 97 -11.13 14.65 7.46
N HIS A 98 -11.10 15.08 6.18
CA HIS A 98 -9.88 15.01 5.35
C HIS A 98 -8.70 15.78 5.97
N SER A 99 -8.95 17.03 6.38
CA SER A 99 -7.92 17.87 7.01
C SER A 99 -7.42 17.25 8.33
N ALA A 100 -8.32 16.68 9.13
CA ALA A 100 -8.00 16.04 10.39
C ALA A 100 -7.18 14.77 10.15
N TRP A 101 -7.62 13.89 9.25
CA TRP A 101 -6.93 12.68 8.85
C TRP A 101 -5.49 12.96 8.39
N ARG A 102 -5.31 13.90 7.45
CA ARG A 102 -3.99 14.27 6.95
C ARG A 102 -3.11 14.81 8.06
N SER A 103 -3.66 15.70 8.90
CA SER A 103 -2.93 16.32 10.01
C SER A 103 -2.45 15.29 11.03
N LEU A 104 -3.35 14.39 11.45
CA LEU A 104 -3.05 13.30 12.40
C LEU A 104 -2.00 12.34 11.83
N THR A 105 -2.14 11.94 10.56
CA THR A 105 -1.16 11.09 9.88
C THR A 105 0.20 11.77 9.78
N CYS A 106 0.26 13.06 9.42
CA CYS A 106 1.52 13.82 9.42
C CYS A 106 2.16 13.92 10.81
N ARG A 107 1.36 14.05 11.88
CA ARG A 107 1.87 14.03 13.25
C ARG A 107 2.44 12.67 13.61
N ALA A 108 1.76 11.58 13.25
CA ALA A 108 2.29 10.22 13.42
C ALA A 108 3.64 10.04 12.71
N ILE A 109 3.76 10.53 11.47
CA ILE A 109 5.02 10.47 10.69
C ILE A 109 6.13 11.24 11.40
N LYS A 110 5.82 12.42 11.96
CA LYS A 110 6.78 13.21 12.72
C LYS A 110 7.21 12.51 14.01
N GLU A 111 6.30 11.89 14.74
CA GLU A 111 6.65 11.10 15.94
C GLU A 111 7.49 9.88 15.57
N ALA A 112 7.20 9.23 14.44
CA ALA A 112 7.93 8.06 13.96
C ALA A 112 9.43 8.30 13.76
N THR A 113 9.86 9.53 13.48
CA THR A 113 11.29 9.85 13.37
C THR A 113 12.03 9.77 14.69
N HIS A 114 11.33 9.87 15.82
CA HIS A 114 11.87 9.78 17.18
C HIS A 114 11.87 8.34 17.71
N THR A 115 11.37 7.37 16.94
CA THR A 115 11.36 5.96 17.34
C THR A 115 12.74 5.33 17.18
N PRO A 116 13.14 4.43 18.10
CA PRO A 116 14.45 3.79 18.05
C PRO A 116 14.58 2.76 16.92
N LEU A 117 13.46 2.23 16.39
CA LEU A 117 13.47 1.15 15.42
C LEU A 117 13.43 1.63 13.95
N GLY A 118 12.96 2.85 13.68
CA GLY A 118 12.80 3.37 12.32
C GLY A 118 11.77 2.65 11.44
N LEU A 119 11.13 1.58 11.95
CA LEU A 119 10.13 0.77 11.24
C LEU A 119 8.80 1.53 11.05
N ASP A 120 8.45 2.41 11.98
CA ASP A 120 7.15 3.09 11.99
C ASP A 120 6.93 4.01 10.80
N VAL A 121 8.00 4.61 10.25
CA VAL A 121 7.90 5.41 9.04
C VAL A 121 7.52 4.54 7.84
N PHE A 122 8.04 3.31 7.77
CA PHE A 122 7.65 2.32 6.75
C PHE A 122 6.22 1.82 6.98
N ALA A 123 5.82 1.55 8.22
CA ALA A 123 4.46 1.14 8.53
C ALA A 123 3.43 2.22 8.15
N LEU A 124 3.75 3.49 8.40
CA LEU A 124 2.93 4.63 7.98
C LEU A 124 2.91 4.78 6.45
N ALA A 125 4.06 4.59 5.78
CA ALA A 125 4.10 4.60 4.31
C ALA A 125 3.23 3.48 3.71
N ARG A 126 3.30 2.26 4.28
CA ARG A 126 2.46 1.12 3.90
C ARG A 126 0.98 1.45 4.04
N ASN A 127 0.59 2.11 5.12
CA ASN A 127 -0.78 2.55 5.33
C ASN A 127 -1.22 3.61 4.32
N CYS A 128 -0.37 4.59 4.01
CA CYS A 128 -0.67 5.60 2.98
C CYS A 128 -0.85 4.98 1.59
N ILE A 129 -0.02 3.98 1.25
CA ILE A 129 -0.16 3.22 -0.01
C ILE A 129 -1.49 2.47 -0.03
N TYR A 130 -1.83 1.77 1.05
CA TYR A 130 -3.08 1.04 1.14
C TYR A 130 -4.31 1.96 0.97
N GLU A 131 -4.31 3.11 1.64
CA GLU A 131 -5.40 4.10 1.52
C GLU A 131 -5.51 4.70 0.11
N GLY A 132 -4.38 4.99 -0.54
CA GLY A 132 -4.40 5.42 -1.94
C GLY A 132 -4.93 4.33 -2.89
N CYS A 133 -4.52 3.08 -2.68
CA CYS A 133 -4.99 1.93 -3.46
C CYS A 133 -6.50 1.73 -3.34
N ARG A 134 -7.10 1.97 -2.16
CA ARG A 134 -8.57 1.86 -1.95
C ARG A 134 -9.40 2.82 -2.79
N VAL A 135 -8.81 3.93 -3.22
CA VAL A 135 -9.42 4.88 -4.16
C VAL A 135 -9.29 4.40 -5.60
N MET A 136 -8.14 3.82 -5.95
CA MET A 136 -7.80 3.47 -7.33
C MET A 136 -8.36 2.12 -7.77
N PHE A 137 -8.49 1.17 -6.85
CA PHE A 137 -8.81 -0.23 -7.17
C PHE A 137 -9.85 -0.80 -6.21
N GLN A 138 -10.49 -1.89 -6.64
CA GLN A 138 -11.29 -2.71 -5.74
C GLN A 138 -10.36 -3.56 -4.86
N MET A 139 -10.53 -3.43 -3.55
CA MET A 139 -9.83 -4.26 -2.56
C MET A 139 -10.57 -5.59 -2.39
N PRO A 140 -9.84 -6.69 -2.10
CA PRO A 140 -10.47 -7.99 -1.88
C PRO A 140 -11.44 -7.94 -0.69
N PRO A 141 -12.52 -8.73 -0.71
CA PRO A 141 -13.41 -8.84 0.44
C PRO A 141 -12.66 -9.45 1.63
N GLY A 142 -12.76 -8.81 2.79
CA GLY A 142 -12.21 -9.32 4.05
C GLY A 142 -13.31 -9.87 4.97
N GLU A 143 -12.97 -10.81 5.85
CA GLU A 143 -13.88 -11.21 6.93
C GLU A 143 -14.23 -9.99 7.80
N GLY A 144 -15.53 -9.72 7.98
CA GLY A 144 -16.01 -8.56 8.73
C GLY A 144 -15.90 -7.21 8.01
N MET A 145 -15.38 -7.17 6.77
CA MET A 145 -15.46 -5.98 5.92
C MET A 145 -16.72 -6.03 5.07
N THR A 146 -17.65 -5.11 5.34
CA THR A 146 -18.79 -4.87 4.45
C THR A 146 -18.27 -4.56 3.03
N GLU A 147 -19.04 -4.90 1.99
CA GLU A 147 -18.71 -4.56 0.59
C GLU A 147 -18.35 -3.07 0.43
N HIS A 148 -18.92 -2.24 1.29
CA HIS A 148 -18.75 -0.80 1.33
C HIS A 148 -17.35 -0.32 1.81
N LYS A 149 -16.60 -1.13 2.57
CA LYS A 149 -15.21 -0.82 2.97
C LYS A 149 -14.19 -1.10 1.86
N GLN A 150 -14.60 -1.88 0.85
CA GLN A 150 -13.73 -2.50 -0.14
C GLN A 150 -13.43 -1.59 -1.34
N ARG A 151 -14.17 -0.50 -1.53
CA ARG A 151 -13.96 0.45 -2.61
C ARG A 151 -14.39 1.87 -2.22
N VAL A 152 -13.47 2.82 -2.32
CA VAL A 152 -13.81 4.24 -2.31
C VAL A 152 -14.21 4.60 -3.74
N LEU A 153 -15.43 5.13 -3.94
CA LEU A 153 -15.82 5.61 -5.26
C LEU A 153 -14.92 6.78 -5.65
N VAL A 154 -14.59 6.89 -6.93
CA VAL A 154 -13.81 8.02 -7.46
C VAL A 154 -14.72 9.24 -7.56
N THR A 155 -15.01 9.83 -6.40
CA THR A 155 -15.71 11.09 -6.19
C THR A 155 -14.68 12.20 -5.92
N ALA A 156 -15.10 13.46 -5.88
CA ALA A 156 -14.22 14.56 -5.47
C ALA A 156 -13.59 14.30 -4.08
N SER A 157 -14.33 13.67 -3.17
CA SER A 157 -13.83 13.25 -1.85
C SER A 157 -12.80 12.13 -1.96
N GLY A 158 -13.00 11.14 -2.84
CA GLY A 158 -12.02 10.08 -3.10
C GLY A 158 -10.72 10.61 -3.72
N VAL A 159 -10.82 11.53 -4.70
CA VAL A 159 -9.64 12.19 -5.30
C VAL A 159 -8.88 13.01 -4.28
N GLN A 160 -9.58 13.75 -3.41
CA GLN A 160 -8.97 14.48 -2.29
C GLN A 160 -8.25 13.51 -1.33
N HIS A 161 -8.87 12.38 -0.99
CA HIS A 161 -8.25 11.35 -0.14
C HIS A 161 -6.95 10.81 -0.76
N LEU A 162 -6.96 10.51 -2.06
CA LEU A 162 -5.76 10.05 -2.77
C LEU A 162 -4.66 11.12 -2.77
N ASN A 163 -5.02 12.40 -2.92
CA ASN A 163 -4.07 13.51 -2.82
C ASN A 163 -3.45 13.58 -1.41
N ASP A 164 -4.26 13.49 -0.37
CA ASP A 164 -3.79 13.53 1.02
C ASP A 164 -2.93 12.29 1.36
N ALA A 165 -3.28 11.10 0.85
CA ALA A 165 -2.47 9.88 0.98
C ALA A 165 -1.12 10.01 0.26
N ALA A 166 -1.10 10.55 -0.96
CA ALA A 166 0.12 10.81 -1.71
C ALA A 166 1.03 11.83 -0.99
N TYR A 167 0.45 12.89 -0.43
CA TYR A 167 1.17 13.88 0.37
C TYR A 167 1.80 13.27 1.62
N CYS A 168 1.06 12.45 2.37
CA CYS A 168 1.60 11.75 3.54
C CYS A 168 2.68 10.75 3.17
N LEU A 169 2.53 10.01 2.06
CA LEU A 169 3.55 9.08 1.55
C LEU A 169 4.85 9.80 1.16
N GLU A 170 4.75 10.94 0.47
CA GLU A 170 5.90 11.78 0.12
C GLU A 170 6.65 12.27 1.37
N ARG A 171 5.91 12.61 2.43
CA ARG A 171 6.52 12.96 3.73
C ARG A 171 7.25 11.79 4.37
N CYS A 172 6.67 10.58 4.37
CA CYS A 172 7.37 9.38 4.85
C CYS A 172 8.71 9.19 4.12
N LEU A 173 8.69 9.25 2.78
CA LEU A 173 9.87 9.06 1.94
C LEU A 173 10.94 10.14 2.15
N SER A 174 10.52 11.40 2.35
CA SER A 174 11.43 12.51 2.64
C SER A 174 12.13 12.37 4.00
N MET A 175 11.39 11.92 5.03
CA MET A 175 11.93 11.72 6.38
C MET A 175 12.97 10.59 6.44
N GLN A 176 12.88 9.62 5.53
CA GLN A 176 13.88 8.54 5.43
C GLN A 176 15.20 9.03 4.80
N HIS A 177 15.14 9.93 3.81
CA HIS A 177 16.33 10.49 3.17
C HIS A 177 17.11 11.48 4.05
N GLY A 178 16.44 12.13 5.01
CA GLY A 178 17.04 13.15 5.88
C GLY A 178 17.90 12.62 7.03
N LYS A 179 17.93 11.30 7.29
CA LYS A 179 18.67 10.67 8.40
C LYS A 179 20.07 10.17 8.02
N LYS A 180 20.82 10.92 7.20
CA LYS A 180 22.25 10.65 7.01
C LYS A 180 23.03 11.14 8.24
N GLY A 181 23.56 10.24 9.07
CA GLY A 181 24.54 10.61 10.11
C GLY A 181 24.31 10.08 11.53
N GLY A 182 23.44 9.10 11.75
CA GLY A 182 23.32 8.39 13.04
C GLY A 182 23.94 6.99 12.98
N LEU A 183 24.32 6.43 14.14
CA LEU A 183 24.72 5.03 14.30
C LEU A 183 23.57 4.09 13.88
N GLY A 184 23.45 3.83 12.59
CA GLY A 184 22.37 3.08 11.98
C GLY A 184 22.00 3.56 10.58
N ASP A 185 22.98 3.73 9.69
CA ASP A 185 22.80 3.94 8.24
C ASP A 185 22.25 2.67 7.53
N PHE A 186 21.44 1.88 8.23
CA PHE A 186 20.77 0.73 7.64
C PHE A 186 19.45 1.22 7.05
N ASP A 187 19.38 1.30 5.73
CA ASP A 187 18.11 1.15 5.02
C ASP A 187 17.56 -0.22 5.45
N THR A 188 16.68 -0.26 6.46
CA THR A 188 16.13 -1.52 6.98
C THR A 188 15.32 -2.26 5.92
N PHE A 189 14.72 -1.51 4.98
CA PHE A 189 13.90 -2.02 3.88
C PHE A 189 14.12 -1.24 2.56
N PRO A 190 15.27 -1.40 1.89
CA PRO A 190 15.59 -0.66 0.67
C PRO A 190 14.65 -1.01 -0.49
N SER A 191 14.15 -2.25 -0.55
CA SER A 191 13.22 -2.67 -1.58
C SER A 191 11.82 -2.10 -1.32
N ALA A 192 11.39 -2.07 -0.05
CA ALA A 192 10.11 -1.47 0.33
C ALA A 192 10.10 0.05 0.06
N HIS A 193 11.23 0.72 0.27
CA HIS A 193 11.39 2.13 -0.09
C HIS A 193 11.20 2.36 -1.60
N LYS A 194 11.84 1.55 -2.45
CA LYS A 194 11.67 1.62 -3.91
C LYS A 194 10.23 1.33 -4.35
N TYR A 195 9.57 0.36 -3.71
CA TYR A 195 8.15 0.09 -3.93
C TYR A 195 7.28 1.30 -3.58
N ALA A 196 7.52 1.93 -2.42
CA ALA A 196 6.79 3.11 -1.99
C ALA A 196 6.96 4.30 -2.95
N LEU A 197 8.17 4.50 -3.50
CA LEU A 197 8.42 5.48 -4.56
C LEU A 197 7.62 5.17 -5.84
N ALA A 198 7.58 3.90 -6.27
CA ALA A 198 6.80 3.49 -7.45
C ALA A 198 5.29 3.76 -7.26
N MET A 199 4.76 3.48 -6.06
CA MET A 199 3.36 3.78 -5.73
C MET A 199 3.08 5.29 -5.68
N LEU A 200 3.98 6.10 -5.13
CA LEU A 200 3.84 7.57 -5.16
C LEU A 200 3.78 8.09 -6.60
N LYS A 201 4.62 7.57 -7.50
CA LYS A 201 4.58 7.92 -8.92
C LYS A 201 3.25 7.55 -9.55
N TRP A 202 2.72 6.37 -9.23
CA TRP A 202 1.41 5.94 -9.72
C TRP A 202 0.29 6.87 -9.22
N PHE A 203 0.29 7.22 -7.93
CA PHE A 203 -0.71 8.14 -7.37
C PHE A 203 -0.66 9.52 -8.03
N LYS A 204 0.55 10.09 -8.18
CA LYS A 204 0.73 11.40 -8.85
C LYS A 204 0.31 11.35 -10.31
N TRP A 205 0.63 10.28 -11.04
CA TRP A 205 0.17 10.08 -12.42
C TRP A 205 -1.36 10.04 -12.51
N TYR A 206 -1.99 9.27 -11.62
CA TYR A 206 -3.44 9.11 -11.59
C TYR A 206 -4.14 10.46 -11.31
N LEU A 207 -3.66 11.21 -10.31
CA LEU A 207 -4.14 12.55 -10.00
C LEU A 207 -3.95 13.53 -11.16
N CYS A 208 -2.77 13.55 -11.78
CA CYS A 208 -2.50 14.38 -12.97
C CYS A 208 -3.50 14.13 -14.10
N ALA A 209 -3.78 12.84 -14.37
CA ALA A 209 -4.65 12.47 -15.49
C ALA A 209 -6.10 12.89 -15.24
N ILE A 210 -6.59 12.77 -14.00
CA ILE A 210 -7.93 13.23 -13.60
C ILE A 210 -8.02 14.77 -13.66
N ASP A 211 -7.01 15.49 -13.17
CA ASP A 211 -7.01 16.96 -13.18
C ASP A 211 -6.98 17.52 -14.61
N GLN A 212 -6.27 16.86 -15.54
CA GLN A 212 -6.30 17.24 -16.96
C GLN A 212 -7.66 17.00 -17.60
N GLU A 213 -8.36 15.93 -17.23
CA GLU A 213 -9.73 15.65 -17.70
C GLU A 213 -10.75 16.66 -17.13
N ALA A 214 -10.55 17.15 -15.91
CA ALA A 214 -11.33 18.25 -15.34
C ALA A 214 -11.03 19.60 -16.02
N LEU A 215 -9.78 19.86 -16.38
CA LEU A 215 -9.37 21.04 -17.15
C LEU A 215 -9.96 21.06 -18.57
N ILE A 216 -10.02 19.90 -19.25
CA ILE A 216 -10.62 19.76 -20.59
C ILE A 216 -12.15 19.95 -20.53
N ARG A 217 -12.78 19.64 -19.40
CA ARG A 217 -14.22 19.93 -19.16
C ARG A 217 -14.48 21.40 -18.81
N HIS A 218 -13.45 22.15 -18.43
CA HIS A 218 -13.50 23.57 -18.05
C HIS A 218 -12.59 24.42 -18.95
N GLU A 219 -12.82 24.39 -20.26
CA GLU A 219 -12.37 25.51 -21.10
C GLU A 219 -13.20 26.75 -20.76
N MET A 220 -12.68 27.58 -19.85
CA MET A 220 -12.78 29.05 -19.80
C MET A 220 -12.13 29.56 -18.50
N ALA A 221 -10.80 29.60 -18.44
CA ALA A 221 -10.02 30.66 -17.77
C ALA A 221 -8.52 30.41 -17.97
N PRO A 222 -7.76 31.40 -18.48
CA PRO A 222 -6.30 31.32 -18.46
C PRO A 222 -5.83 31.61 -17.04
N SER A 223 -5.28 30.61 -16.37
CA SER A 223 -4.63 30.78 -15.06
C SER A 223 -3.18 30.36 -15.14
N GLU A 224 -2.36 31.24 -14.56
CA GLU A 224 -0.92 31.36 -14.61
C GLU A 224 -0.15 30.09 -14.22
N GLN A 225 0.91 29.82 -14.98
CA GLN A 225 2.16 29.16 -14.60
C GLN A 225 2.11 28.20 -13.38
N ASN A 226 1.43 27.05 -13.53
CA ASN A 226 1.80 25.87 -12.75
C ASN A 226 2.96 25.18 -13.46
N GLU A 227 4.15 25.18 -12.84
CA GLU A 227 5.24 24.28 -13.21
C GLU A 227 4.66 22.87 -13.34
N ARG A 228 4.67 22.32 -14.56
CA ARG A 228 4.15 20.99 -14.83
C ARG A 228 5.01 19.99 -14.05
N VAL A 229 4.49 19.52 -12.92
CA VAL A 229 5.05 18.35 -12.23
C VAL A 229 5.18 17.24 -13.28
N PRO A 230 6.36 16.61 -13.44
CA PRO A 230 6.51 15.51 -14.39
C PRO A 230 5.54 14.38 -14.01
N CYS A 231 4.48 14.21 -14.79
CA CYS A 231 3.53 13.12 -14.59
C CYS A 231 4.18 11.86 -15.17
N HIS A 232 4.82 11.06 -14.32
CA HIS A 232 5.43 9.78 -14.68
C HIS A 232 4.37 8.86 -15.29
N GLY A 233 4.63 8.26 -16.45
CA GLY A 233 3.67 7.36 -17.09
C GLY A 233 3.63 5.95 -16.50
N PRO A 234 2.67 5.11 -16.91
CA PRO A 234 2.56 3.71 -16.48
C PRO A 234 3.82 2.89 -16.81
N SER A 235 4.57 3.26 -17.86
CA SER A 235 5.85 2.61 -18.18
C SER A 235 6.92 2.78 -17.10
N GLU A 236 6.96 3.94 -16.44
CA GLU A 236 7.92 4.17 -15.36
C GLU A 236 7.54 3.41 -14.10
N VAL A 237 6.24 3.41 -13.75
CA VAL A 237 5.71 2.62 -12.63
C VAL A 237 6.03 1.13 -12.85
N CYS A 238 5.75 0.61 -14.05
CA CYS A 238 6.06 -0.78 -14.42
C CYS A 238 7.55 -1.11 -14.26
N ARG A 239 8.43 -0.26 -14.81
CA ARG A 239 9.89 -0.43 -14.71
C ARG A 239 10.35 -0.47 -13.25
N ASP A 240 9.86 0.44 -12.43
CA ASP A 240 10.28 0.55 -11.04
C ASP A 240 9.76 -0.64 -10.19
N LEU A 241 8.53 -1.10 -10.43
CA LEU A 241 7.99 -2.33 -9.82
C LEU A 241 8.78 -3.58 -10.23
N LEU A 242 9.12 -3.72 -11.52
CA LEU A 242 9.96 -4.82 -12.01
C LEU A 242 11.37 -4.79 -11.39
N ALA A 243 11.93 -3.60 -11.15
CA ALA A 243 13.22 -3.46 -10.48
C ALA A 243 13.14 -3.94 -9.02
N VAL A 244 12.06 -3.61 -8.29
CA VAL A 244 11.82 -4.14 -6.94
C VAL A 244 11.75 -5.67 -6.96
N LEU A 245 10.92 -6.22 -7.85
CA LEU A 245 10.78 -7.68 -7.98
C LEU A 245 12.10 -8.36 -8.33
N SER A 246 12.87 -7.81 -9.26
CA SER A 246 14.16 -8.40 -9.64
C SER A 246 15.14 -8.42 -8.47
N VAL A 247 15.12 -7.44 -7.57
CA VAL A 247 15.98 -7.43 -6.37
C VAL A 247 15.51 -8.46 -5.36
N VAL A 248 14.23 -8.46 -5.03
CA VAL A 248 13.68 -9.33 -3.97
C VAL A 248 13.74 -10.80 -4.40
N MET A 249 13.33 -11.13 -5.62
CA MET A 249 13.19 -12.50 -6.13
C MET A 249 14.52 -13.18 -6.51
N SER A 250 15.62 -12.42 -6.64
CA SER A 250 16.94 -12.96 -6.99
C SER A 250 17.78 -13.35 -5.77
N SER A 251 17.35 -13.00 -4.55
CA SER A 251 18.04 -13.33 -3.32
C SER A 251 17.65 -14.72 -2.80
N SER A 252 18.61 -15.52 -2.34
CA SER A 252 18.32 -16.82 -1.70
C SER A 252 17.62 -16.68 -0.34
N VAL A 253 17.75 -15.51 0.30
CA VAL A 253 17.20 -15.22 1.64
C VAL A 253 15.85 -14.48 1.55
N ASN A 254 15.51 -13.89 0.39
CA ASN A 254 14.27 -13.13 0.14
C ASN A 254 13.84 -12.19 1.30
N PRO A 255 14.72 -11.30 1.80
CA PRO A 255 14.52 -10.62 3.09
C PRO A 255 13.29 -9.69 3.13
N GLU A 256 12.83 -9.20 1.97
CA GLU A 256 11.74 -8.22 1.85
C GLU A 256 10.55 -8.74 1.04
N LEU A 257 10.32 -10.06 1.01
CA LEU A 257 9.21 -10.64 0.25
C LEU A 257 7.85 -10.06 0.67
N MET A 258 7.58 -9.97 1.97
CA MET A 258 6.29 -9.50 2.48
C MET A 258 6.14 -7.97 2.49
N THR A 259 7.25 -7.24 2.63
CA THR A 259 7.26 -5.77 2.74
C THR A 259 7.36 -5.08 1.38
N ALA A 260 7.93 -5.75 0.36
CA ALA A 260 8.20 -5.17 -0.95
C ALA A 260 7.85 -6.10 -2.13
N GLY A 261 8.33 -7.34 -2.11
CA GLY A 261 8.21 -8.26 -3.26
C GLY A 261 6.77 -8.59 -3.63
N LEU A 262 6.00 -9.09 -2.67
CA LEU A 262 4.59 -9.45 -2.85
C LEU A 262 3.73 -8.21 -3.15
N PRO A 263 3.85 -7.08 -2.42
CA PRO A 263 3.17 -5.84 -2.81
C PRO A 263 3.50 -5.34 -4.23
N ALA A 264 4.76 -5.42 -4.65
CA ALA A 264 5.15 -5.01 -6.00
C ALA A 264 4.58 -5.95 -7.07
N ALA A 265 4.50 -7.25 -6.79
CA ALA A 265 3.87 -8.22 -7.68
C ALA A 265 2.37 -7.97 -7.84
N VAL A 266 1.68 -7.66 -6.73
CA VAL A 266 0.26 -7.26 -6.74
C VAL A 266 0.08 -5.99 -7.56
N ALA A 267 0.86 -4.94 -7.29
CA ALA A 267 0.80 -3.68 -8.02
C ALA A 267 1.06 -3.87 -9.52
N LEU A 268 2.06 -4.69 -9.89
CA LEU A 268 2.36 -5.01 -11.29
C LEU A 268 1.20 -5.75 -11.95
N ALA A 269 0.62 -6.75 -11.28
CA ALA A 269 -0.51 -7.51 -11.80
C ALA A 269 -1.74 -6.63 -12.02
N ARG A 270 -2.05 -5.74 -11.06
CA ARG A 270 -3.13 -4.73 -11.20
C ARG A 270 -2.88 -3.80 -12.38
N LEU A 271 -1.66 -3.28 -12.52
CA LEU A 271 -1.28 -2.41 -13.64
C LEU A 271 -1.50 -3.12 -14.98
N LEU A 272 -1.03 -4.36 -15.11
CA LEU A 272 -1.17 -5.17 -16.32
C LEU A 272 -2.61 -5.59 -16.61
N ASN A 273 -3.45 -5.67 -15.58
CA ASN A 273 -4.90 -5.84 -15.71
C ASN A 273 -5.63 -4.52 -16.06
N SER A 274 -4.89 -3.44 -16.33
CA SER A 274 -5.39 -2.08 -16.59
C SER A 274 -6.16 -1.46 -15.41
N GLU A 275 -6.05 -2.01 -14.20
CA GLU A 275 -6.68 -1.43 -13.02
C GLU A 275 -6.01 -0.10 -12.64
N GLY A 276 -6.80 0.84 -12.09
CA GLY A 276 -6.36 2.19 -11.73
C GLY A 276 -5.70 2.97 -12.87
N SER A 277 -6.12 2.65 -14.10
CA SER A 277 -5.97 3.56 -15.23
C SER A 277 -7.18 4.50 -15.25
N PRO A 278 -7.02 5.82 -15.46
CA PRO A 278 -8.13 6.77 -15.48
C PRO A 278 -9.26 6.37 -16.44
N GLU A 279 -8.91 5.81 -17.59
CA GLU A 279 -9.86 5.33 -18.62
C GLU A 279 -10.71 4.13 -18.18
N SER A 280 -10.28 3.37 -17.17
CA SER A 280 -11.02 2.22 -16.63
C SER A 280 -12.15 2.63 -15.66
N MET A 281 -12.29 3.93 -15.37
CA MET A 281 -13.26 4.43 -14.41
C MET A 281 -14.69 4.58 -14.95
N PRO A 282 -15.70 4.03 -14.25
CA PRO A 282 -17.11 4.29 -14.56
C PRO A 282 -17.41 5.80 -14.50
N GLY A 283 -17.93 6.38 -15.59
CA GLY A 283 -18.27 7.82 -15.68
C GLY A 283 -17.21 8.71 -16.35
N LEU A 284 -15.99 8.19 -16.58
CA LEU A 284 -14.93 8.85 -17.36
C LEU A 284 -14.76 8.27 -18.77
N GLN A 285 -15.37 7.11 -19.03
CA GLN A 285 -15.35 6.39 -20.32
C GLN A 285 -15.88 7.20 -21.53
N ALA A 286 -16.49 8.37 -21.32
CA ALA A 286 -17.10 9.17 -22.38
C ALA A 286 -16.12 10.08 -23.15
N ILE A 287 -14.89 10.29 -22.68
CA ILE A 287 -13.96 11.23 -23.32
C ILE A 287 -12.78 10.45 -23.88
N LYS A 288 -12.88 10.03 -25.15
CA LYS A 288 -11.76 9.45 -25.90
C LYS A 288 -10.61 10.46 -25.92
N SER A 289 -9.51 10.11 -25.27
CA SER A 289 -8.30 10.91 -25.14
C SER A 289 -7.56 11.04 -26.49
N ASN A 290 -8.01 11.96 -27.35
CA ASN A 290 -7.25 12.43 -28.52
C ASN A 290 -6.18 13.49 -28.14
N GLY A 291 -5.85 13.62 -26.84
CA GLY A 291 -4.85 14.56 -26.37
C GLY A 291 -3.41 14.15 -26.76
N PRO A 292 -2.45 15.09 -26.72
CA PRO A 292 -1.04 14.85 -27.09
C PRO A 292 -0.32 13.84 -26.17
N TYR A 293 -0.96 13.44 -25.06
CA TYR A 293 -0.51 12.39 -24.14
C TYR A 293 -1.31 11.10 -24.28
N GLY A 294 -1.89 10.82 -25.46
CA GLY A 294 -2.57 9.55 -25.76
C GLY A 294 -1.78 8.41 -25.15
N HIS A 295 -2.33 7.86 -24.07
CA HIS A 295 -1.53 7.09 -23.12
C HIS A 295 -0.99 5.88 -23.87
N ARG A 296 0.34 5.71 -23.91
CA ARG A 296 0.90 4.45 -24.41
C ARG A 296 0.45 3.36 -23.43
N LYS A 297 -0.66 2.71 -23.76
CA LYS A 297 -1.19 1.50 -23.12
C LYS A 297 -0.25 0.32 -23.30
N THR A 298 0.82 0.48 -24.09
CA THR A 298 1.74 -0.60 -24.36
C THR A 298 2.99 -0.53 -23.50
N LEU A 299 3.33 -1.67 -22.90
CA LEU A 299 4.46 -1.84 -22.00
C LEU A 299 5.39 -2.95 -22.50
N PHE A 300 6.66 -2.84 -22.14
CA PHE A 300 7.64 -3.90 -22.32
C PHE A 300 7.86 -4.60 -20.98
N VAL A 301 7.48 -5.87 -20.89
CA VAL A 301 7.45 -6.62 -19.63
C VAL A 301 8.13 -7.97 -19.82
N PRO A 302 9.00 -8.42 -18.89
CA PRO A 302 9.47 -9.80 -18.86
C PRO A 302 8.29 -10.77 -18.87
N SER A 303 8.23 -11.64 -19.86
CA SER A 303 7.15 -12.61 -20.03
C SER A 303 7.14 -13.65 -18.92
N GLN A 304 8.30 -13.87 -18.28
CA GLN A 304 8.47 -14.78 -17.16
C GLN A 304 9.15 -14.04 -16.00
N PRO A 305 8.78 -14.36 -14.75
CA PRO A 305 9.49 -13.86 -13.57
C PRO A 305 10.93 -14.42 -13.55
N ARG A 306 11.88 -13.57 -13.17
CA ARG A 306 13.26 -14.05 -12.92
C ARG A 306 13.26 -14.87 -11.64
N ASN A 307 13.54 -16.16 -11.75
CA ASN A 307 13.81 -17.01 -10.59
C ASN A 307 15.31 -16.94 -10.23
N PHE A 308 15.62 -16.96 -8.93
CA PHE A 308 17.01 -17.11 -8.46
C PHE A 308 17.69 -18.40 -8.98
N LYS A 309 16.91 -19.40 -9.41
CA LYS A 309 17.40 -20.64 -10.02
C LYS A 309 17.72 -20.54 -11.51
N ASP A 310 17.21 -19.52 -12.20
CA ASP A 310 17.39 -19.35 -13.65
C ASP A 310 18.63 -18.48 -13.93
N GLN A 311 19.77 -19.13 -14.17
CA GLN A 311 21.02 -18.49 -14.62
C GLN A 311 21.03 -18.19 -16.13
N LYS A 312 19.88 -18.21 -16.82
CA LYS A 312 19.84 -17.98 -18.27
C LYS A 312 20.04 -16.50 -18.60
N ASN A 313 20.99 -16.20 -19.50
CA ASN A 313 21.38 -14.85 -19.92
C ASN A 313 20.34 -14.07 -20.75
N HIS A 314 19.19 -14.67 -21.09
CA HIS A 314 18.18 -14.03 -21.92
C HIS A 314 16.81 -13.98 -21.22
N VAL A 315 16.32 -12.78 -20.96
CA VAL A 315 14.96 -12.52 -20.47
C VAL A 315 14.07 -12.27 -21.68
N LEU A 316 13.06 -13.11 -21.89
CA LEU A 316 12.07 -12.88 -22.94
C LEU A 316 11.19 -11.69 -22.56
N VAL A 317 11.33 -10.56 -23.26
CA VAL A 317 10.50 -9.37 -23.06
C VAL A 317 9.35 -9.37 -24.06
N SER A 318 8.13 -9.22 -23.56
CA SER A 318 6.92 -9.06 -24.36
C SER A 318 6.53 -7.59 -24.45
N HIS A 319 6.13 -7.16 -25.64
CA HIS A 319 5.37 -5.92 -25.85
C HIS A 319 3.88 -6.26 -25.73
N VAL A 320 3.19 -5.65 -24.77
CA VAL A 320 1.78 -5.95 -24.44
C VAL A 320 0.98 -4.68 -24.22
N GLU A 321 -0.32 -4.73 -24.47
CA GLU A 321 -1.27 -3.67 -24.12
C GLU A 321 -1.88 -3.94 -22.73
N LEU A 322 -2.01 -2.91 -21.90
CA LEU A 322 -2.66 -3.01 -20.60
C LEU A 322 -4.09 -3.55 -20.74
N GLY A 323 -4.44 -4.54 -19.91
CA GLY A 323 -5.75 -5.19 -19.92
C GLY A 323 -5.91 -6.28 -20.98
N ASP A 324 -4.99 -6.39 -21.94
CA ASP A 324 -5.04 -7.49 -22.92
C ASP A 324 -4.81 -8.86 -22.24
N ALA A 325 -5.21 -9.95 -22.90
CA ALA A 325 -5.10 -11.29 -22.33
C ALA A 325 -3.65 -11.68 -21.99
N LYS A 326 -2.68 -11.19 -22.76
CA LYS A 326 -1.26 -11.52 -22.60
C LYS A 326 -0.63 -10.76 -21.43
N ALA A 327 -0.94 -9.47 -21.26
CA ALA A 327 -0.56 -8.65 -20.11
C ALA A 327 -1.12 -9.25 -18.82
N ARG A 328 -2.41 -9.61 -18.82
CA ARG A 328 -3.06 -10.29 -17.69
C ARG A 328 -2.37 -11.60 -17.35
N GLN A 329 -2.07 -12.43 -18.35
CA GLN A 329 -1.34 -13.68 -18.13
C GLN A 329 0.05 -13.43 -17.52
N ILE A 330 0.83 -12.49 -18.07
CA ILE A 330 2.15 -12.13 -17.52
C ILE A 330 2.02 -11.65 -16.08
N GLY A 331 1.06 -10.77 -15.78
CA GLY A 331 0.79 -10.30 -14.42
C GLY A 331 0.48 -11.45 -13.45
N ALA A 332 -0.37 -12.38 -13.86
CA ALA A 332 -0.70 -13.57 -13.07
C ALA A 332 0.51 -14.48 -12.85
N GLU A 333 1.42 -14.61 -13.82
CA GLU A 333 2.65 -15.41 -13.70
C GLU A 333 3.64 -14.80 -12.70
N HIS A 334 3.87 -13.48 -12.74
CA HIS A 334 4.71 -12.79 -11.76
C HIS A 334 4.12 -12.88 -10.34
N LEU A 335 2.80 -12.70 -10.22
CA LEU A 335 2.10 -12.81 -8.94
C LEU A 335 2.17 -14.23 -8.38
N LYS A 336 1.96 -15.25 -9.22
CA LYS A 336 2.11 -16.67 -8.85
C LYS A 336 3.50 -16.98 -8.33
N ALA A 337 4.54 -16.46 -8.98
CA ALA A 337 5.92 -16.68 -8.56
C ALA A 337 6.20 -16.06 -7.17
N ALA A 338 5.70 -14.85 -6.89
CA ALA A 338 5.83 -14.25 -5.57
C ALA A 338 5.07 -15.03 -4.49
N ILE A 339 3.83 -15.46 -4.77
CA ILE A 339 3.03 -16.27 -3.84
C ILE A 339 3.68 -17.63 -3.56
N ALA A 340 4.30 -18.25 -4.56
CA ALA A 340 4.96 -19.55 -4.41
C ALA A 340 6.14 -19.54 -3.41
N LEU A 341 6.67 -18.37 -3.07
CA LEU A 341 7.71 -18.21 -2.04
C LEU A 341 7.15 -18.13 -0.61
N LEU A 342 5.84 -18.00 -0.46
CA LEU A 342 5.19 -17.93 0.84
C LEU A 342 4.98 -19.33 1.43
N SER A 343 5.17 -19.43 2.75
CA SER A 343 4.91 -20.65 3.50
C SER A 343 4.14 -20.36 4.79
N LYS A 344 3.34 -21.33 5.22
CA LYS A 344 2.62 -21.35 6.50
C LYS A 344 3.05 -22.59 7.26
N ASN A 345 3.59 -22.42 8.47
CA ASN A 345 4.15 -23.52 9.26
C ASN A 345 5.16 -24.39 8.48
N SER A 346 6.05 -23.73 7.73
CA SER A 346 7.05 -24.35 6.85
C SER A 346 6.49 -25.18 5.69
N GLN A 347 5.18 -25.10 5.41
CA GLN A 347 4.55 -25.71 4.26
C GLN A 347 4.21 -24.64 3.20
N PRO A 348 4.40 -24.92 1.90
CA PRO A 348 3.97 -24.02 0.83
C PRO A 348 2.48 -23.68 0.95
N LEU A 349 2.11 -22.45 0.63
CA LEU A 349 0.70 -22.07 0.62
C LEU A 349 -0.06 -22.77 -0.52
N VAL A 350 -1.20 -23.36 -0.18
CA VAL A 350 -2.14 -23.92 -1.16
C VAL A 350 -3.12 -22.82 -1.58
N MET A 351 -2.80 -22.12 -2.67
CA MET A 351 -3.56 -20.96 -3.16
C MET A 351 -5.02 -21.27 -3.47
N GLN A 352 -5.30 -22.47 -4.00
CA GLN A 352 -6.62 -22.85 -4.46
C GLN A 352 -7.63 -22.92 -3.30
N THR A 353 -7.20 -23.41 -2.15
CA THR A 353 -8.07 -23.64 -0.98
C THR A 353 -8.24 -22.41 -0.10
N ALA A 354 -7.38 -21.38 -0.23
CA ALA A 354 -7.49 -20.17 0.57
C ALA A 354 -8.72 -19.35 0.18
N SER A 355 -9.59 -19.06 1.15
CA SER A 355 -10.89 -18.41 0.99
C SER A 355 -11.02 -17.09 1.75
N SER A 356 -10.14 -16.86 2.73
CA SER A 356 -10.09 -15.61 3.50
C SER A 356 -8.67 -15.31 4.00
N PRO A 357 -8.39 -14.10 4.54
CA PRO A 357 -7.11 -13.79 5.16
C PRO A 357 -6.65 -14.78 6.25
N GLN A 358 -7.57 -15.42 6.96
CA GLN A 358 -7.35 -16.37 8.05
C GLN A 358 -6.59 -17.61 7.56
N ASP A 359 -6.91 -18.06 6.35
CA ASP A 359 -6.19 -19.14 5.68
C ASP A 359 -4.71 -18.80 5.45
N LEU A 360 -4.39 -17.51 5.43
CA LEU A 360 -3.09 -16.92 5.17
C LEU A 360 -2.48 -16.24 6.41
N GLY A 361 -2.87 -16.68 7.61
CA GLY A 361 -2.33 -16.15 8.87
C GLY A 361 -2.81 -14.73 9.20
N GLY A 362 -3.98 -14.35 8.71
CA GLY A 362 -4.60 -13.05 8.90
C GLY A 362 -4.03 -11.94 8.02
N SER A 363 -3.12 -12.24 7.07
CA SER A 363 -2.47 -11.22 6.26
C SER A 363 -3.36 -10.71 5.12
N THR A 364 -3.70 -9.42 5.16
CA THR A 364 -4.45 -8.73 4.12
C THR A 364 -3.68 -8.69 2.80
N THR A 365 -2.37 -8.45 2.86
CA THR A 365 -1.49 -8.38 1.69
C THR A 365 -1.38 -9.74 0.99
N ALA A 366 -1.22 -10.82 1.76
CA ALA A 366 -1.20 -12.17 1.19
C ALA A 366 -2.57 -12.53 0.58
N TRP A 367 -3.66 -12.14 1.24
CA TRP A 367 -5.00 -12.35 0.72
C TRP A 367 -5.26 -11.60 -0.58
N GLU A 368 -4.85 -10.33 -0.66
CA GLU A 368 -4.94 -9.55 -1.89
C GLU A 368 -4.22 -10.22 -3.06
N ALA A 369 -3.03 -10.75 -2.83
CA ALA A 369 -2.28 -11.48 -3.85
C ALA A 369 -3.02 -12.74 -4.33
N VAL A 370 -3.54 -13.56 -3.41
CA VAL A 370 -4.26 -14.79 -3.77
C VAL A 370 -5.58 -14.47 -4.47
N TRP A 371 -6.34 -13.49 -3.96
CA TRP A 371 -7.61 -13.07 -4.54
C TRP A 371 -7.42 -12.53 -5.96
N LEU A 372 -6.43 -11.66 -6.17
CA LEU A 372 -6.13 -11.09 -7.48
C LEU A 372 -5.66 -12.19 -8.45
N TYR A 373 -4.83 -13.12 -7.99
CA TYR A 373 -4.42 -14.26 -8.83
C TYR A 373 -5.64 -15.09 -9.28
N LYS A 374 -6.59 -15.35 -8.38
CA LYS A 374 -7.83 -16.06 -8.70
C LYS A 374 -8.69 -15.29 -9.71
N SER A 375 -8.90 -13.98 -9.50
CA SER A 375 -9.72 -13.16 -10.41
C SER A 375 -9.13 -13.06 -11.82
N MET A 376 -7.81 -13.15 -11.96
CA MET A 376 -7.12 -13.12 -13.26
C MET A 376 -7.07 -14.48 -13.98
N THR A 377 -7.41 -15.59 -13.29
CA THR A 377 -7.24 -16.96 -13.84
C THR A 377 -8.55 -17.75 -13.97
N ILE A 378 -9.65 -17.25 -13.40
CA ILE A 378 -10.99 -17.79 -13.61
C ILE A 378 -11.54 -17.17 -14.90
N ASN A 379 -11.64 -17.99 -15.96
CA ASN A 379 -12.29 -17.64 -17.22
C ASN A 379 -13.77 -18.02 -17.17
#